data_AF-A0A7S0GMS6-F1
#
_entry.id   AF-A0A7S0GMS6-F1
#
_cell.length_a   1.000
_cell.length_b   1.000
_cell.length_c   1.000
_cell.angle_alpha   90.00
_cell.angle_beta   90.00
_cell.angle_gamma   90.00
#
_symmetry.space_group_name_H-M   'P 1'
#
loop_
_entity.id
_entity.type
_entity.pdbx_description
1 polymer ?
#
loop_
_entity_poly.entity_id
_entity_poly.type
_entity_poly.pdbx_seq_one_letter_code
_entity_poly.pdbx_strand_id
1 'polypeptide(L)'
;QQMIPHHNNAVNMAKILLKFGGDNVDKVEDLTSTLWSIINEQNFQVHGFRNYLEPENLLNIGDSITPQAFSRRVMEEEECKGSETNVCMKINPYTSETGYYELDRGDFEDLSGPSPDITVKIGDVITFDQSDVSNWYHPVGFAYRADGAHGDTWGAEENPEVEGAGELQYMINGKVPTCDDAGDTGLDCYEPEFFYPRGDWEGSNYKAVLTITPEVAAASSGGVIYYFCHIHSKMSGKIIIEDYAGDTEEQALYAPVVNDAFDTDCGTTGISEYAAGAENECGVQFFGGSKDTHFEKCLQAVDCQMHKEMIMETTADGSDEIVTFMQQMIPHHNNAVNMAKILLKFGGDNVDKVEDLTSTLWSIINEQNFQVHGFRNYLEPENLLNIGDSITPQAFSRRVMEEEECKGSETNVCMKINPYTSET
;
A
#
# COMPACT_ATOMS: atom_id res chain seq x y z
N GLN A 1 -11.03 16.23 -11.11
CA GLN A 1 -12.49 16.45 -11.07
C GLN A 1 -13.25 15.25 -10.53
N GLN A 2 -13.07 14.02 -11.07
CA GLN A 2 -13.77 12.82 -10.58
C GLN A 2 -13.33 12.37 -9.17
N MET A 3 -12.05 12.53 -8.82
CA MET A 3 -11.55 12.18 -7.47
C MET A 3 -12.19 13.00 -6.34
N ILE A 4 -12.56 14.27 -6.59
CA ILE A 4 -13.14 15.13 -5.54
C ILE A 4 -14.43 14.53 -4.94
N PRO A 5 -15.49 14.22 -5.71
CA PRO A 5 -16.69 13.60 -5.15
C PRO A 5 -16.43 12.18 -4.63
N HIS A 6 -15.47 11.45 -5.20
CA HIS A 6 -15.07 10.12 -4.73
C HIS A 6 -14.49 10.19 -3.31
N HIS A 7 -13.45 11.00 -3.08
CA HIS A 7 -12.87 11.21 -1.76
C HIS A 7 -13.86 11.80 -0.75
N ASN A 8 -14.71 12.74 -1.17
CA ASN A 8 -15.79 13.23 -0.30
C ASN A 8 -16.76 12.11 0.11
N ASN A 9 -17.02 11.11 -0.74
CA ASN A 9 -17.87 9.97 -0.41
C ASN A 9 -17.21 9.12 0.69
N ALA A 10 -15.95 8.73 0.52
CA ALA A 10 -15.21 7.97 1.52
C ALA A 10 -15.06 8.69 2.86
N VAL A 11 -14.76 10.00 2.85
CA VAL A 11 -14.75 10.85 4.06
C VAL A 11 -16.12 10.81 4.77
N ASN A 12 -17.22 10.89 4.02
CA ASN A 12 -18.56 10.83 4.61
C ASN A 12 -18.88 9.43 5.15
N MET A 13 -18.50 8.36 4.48
CA MET A 13 -18.65 6.99 4.97
C MET A 13 -17.88 6.79 6.29
N ALA A 14 -16.64 7.27 6.38
CA ALA A 14 -15.84 7.17 7.61
C ALA A 14 -16.47 7.96 8.76
N LYS A 15 -16.96 9.18 8.48
CA LYS A 15 -17.72 9.98 9.46
C LYS A 15 -19.00 9.29 9.90
N ILE A 16 -19.72 8.62 8.99
CA ILE A 16 -20.91 7.83 9.33
C ILE A 16 -20.53 6.72 10.31
N LEU A 17 -19.46 5.96 10.04
CA LEU A 17 -19.04 4.89 10.93
C LEU A 17 -18.60 5.41 12.30
N LEU A 18 -17.79 6.47 12.37
CA LEU A 18 -17.43 7.12 13.64
C LEU A 18 -18.65 7.59 14.44
N LYS A 19 -19.75 7.94 13.76
CA LYS A 19 -20.96 8.45 14.42
C LYS A 19 -21.85 7.35 14.95
N PHE A 20 -21.98 6.26 14.20
CA PHE A 20 -22.98 5.23 14.44
C PHE A 20 -22.40 3.91 14.95
N GLY A 21 -21.11 3.62 14.69
CA GLY A 21 -20.44 2.40 15.16
C GLY A 21 -20.22 2.36 16.68
N GLY A 22 -20.17 3.54 17.35
CA GLY A 22 -20.01 3.65 18.80
C GLY A 22 -18.81 2.87 19.34
N ASP A 23 -18.95 2.27 20.51
CA ASP A 23 -17.90 1.48 21.18
C ASP A 23 -17.43 0.25 20.38
N ASN A 24 -18.12 -0.14 19.29
CA ASN A 24 -17.65 -1.25 18.46
C ASN A 24 -16.45 -0.84 17.60
N VAL A 25 -16.32 0.44 17.25
CA VAL A 25 -15.17 0.94 16.48
C VAL A 25 -13.88 0.74 17.27
N ASP A 26 -13.89 1.09 18.56
CA ASP A 26 -12.72 0.96 19.44
C ASP A 26 -12.37 -0.49 19.81
N LYS A 27 -13.24 -1.46 19.48
CA LYS A 27 -12.94 -2.90 19.67
C LYS A 27 -12.19 -3.50 18.49
N VAL A 28 -12.17 -2.81 17.36
CA VAL A 28 -11.42 -3.22 16.18
C VAL A 28 -10.10 -2.46 16.21
N GLU A 29 -9.02 -3.25 16.25
CA GLU A 29 -7.66 -2.75 16.27
C GLU A 29 -7.42 -1.77 15.12
N ASP A 30 -6.84 -0.62 15.44
CA ASP A 30 -6.52 0.47 14.52
C ASP A 30 -7.66 1.00 13.65
N LEU A 31 -8.92 0.62 13.90
CA LEU A 31 -10.03 1.11 13.08
C LEU A 31 -10.27 2.60 13.32
N THR A 32 -10.16 3.07 14.56
CA THR A 32 -10.28 4.50 14.87
C THR A 32 -9.19 5.31 14.17
N SER A 33 -7.92 4.88 14.22
CA SER A 33 -6.82 5.55 13.52
C SER A 33 -6.99 5.50 12.00
N THR A 34 -7.43 4.35 11.45
CA THR A 34 -7.75 4.16 10.03
C THR A 34 -8.85 5.11 9.55
N LEU A 35 -9.95 5.26 10.31
CA LEU A 35 -11.05 6.18 9.96
C LEU A 35 -10.60 7.64 9.97
N TRP A 36 -9.74 8.02 10.92
CA TRP A 36 -9.15 9.35 10.95
C TRP A 36 -8.15 9.59 9.82
N SER A 37 -7.36 8.59 9.45
CA SER A 37 -6.48 8.64 8.26
C SER A 37 -7.32 8.88 7.00
N ILE A 38 -8.41 8.13 6.78
CA ILE A 38 -9.33 8.37 5.66
C ILE A 38 -9.87 9.81 5.65
N ILE A 39 -10.32 10.31 6.81
CA ILE A 39 -10.88 11.67 6.90
C ILE A 39 -9.82 12.73 6.61
N ASN A 40 -8.63 12.60 7.18
CA ASN A 40 -7.60 13.63 7.10
C ASN A 40 -6.92 13.63 5.73
N GLU A 41 -6.45 12.48 5.28
CA GLU A 41 -5.68 12.36 4.04
C GLU A 41 -6.55 12.66 2.82
N GLN A 42 -7.76 12.10 2.77
CA GLN A 42 -8.62 12.35 1.61
C GLN A 42 -9.14 13.79 1.56
N ASN A 43 -9.34 14.45 2.70
CA ASN A 43 -9.63 15.89 2.72
C ASN A 43 -8.43 16.72 2.24
N PHE A 44 -7.20 16.35 2.65
CA PHE A 44 -5.97 16.99 2.16
C PHE A 44 -5.82 16.83 0.64
N GLN A 45 -6.03 15.63 0.11
CA GLN A 45 -6.01 15.33 -1.32
C GLN A 45 -7.09 16.14 -2.08
N VAL A 46 -8.31 16.22 -1.56
CA VAL A 46 -9.39 17.07 -2.11
C VAL A 46 -8.99 18.53 -2.14
N HIS A 47 -8.36 19.04 -1.08
CA HIS A 47 -7.86 20.41 -1.03
C HIS A 47 -6.79 20.65 -2.10
N GLY A 48 -5.82 19.74 -2.25
CA GLY A 48 -4.81 19.78 -3.30
C GLY A 48 -5.43 19.83 -4.71
N PHE A 49 -6.42 18.97 -4.99
CA PHE A 49 -7.13 19.00 -6.27
C PHE A 49 -7.89 20.30 -6.52
N ARG A 50 -8.52 20.89 -5.49
CA ARG A 50 -9.19 22.18 -5.62
C ARG A 50 -8.19 23.29 -5.94
N ASN A 51 -7.08 23.33 -5.22
CA ASN A 51 -6.01 24.31 -5.45
C ASN A 51 -5.43 24.23 -6.87
N TYR A 52 -5.38 23.03 -7.46
CA TYR A 52 -4.98 22.89 -8.86
C TYR A 52 -6.07 23.33 -9.86
N LEU A 53 -7.33 22.97 -9.61
CA LEU A 53 -8.40 23.19 -10.57
C LEU A 53 -8.98 24.62 -10.54
N GLU A 54 -8.87 25.33 -9.41
CA GLU A 54 -9.40 26.69 -9.23
C GLU A 54 -8.70 27.71 -10.13
N PRO A 55 -7.35 27.80 -10.19
CA PRO A 55 -6.64 28.71 -11.09
C PRO A 55 -6.95 28.49 -12.56
N GLU A 56 -7.19 27.23 -12.95
CA GLU A 56 -7.47 26.83 -14.33
C GLU A 56 -8.92 27.07 -14.75
N ASN A 57 -9.78 27.57 -13.82
CA ASN A 57 -11.22 27.71 -14.02
C ASN A 57 -11.87 26.37 -14.43
N LEU A 58 -11.32 25.26 -13.92
CA LEU A 58 -11.77 23.89 -14.11
C LEU A 58 -12.54 23.37 -12.88
N LEU A 59 -12.62 24.14 -11.80
CA LEU A 59 -13.71 23.97 -10.82
C LEU A 59 -14.99 24.56 -11.42
N ASN A 60 -16.09 23.83 -11.36
CA ASN A 60 -17.41 24.36 -11.76
C ASN A 60 -17.96 25.40 -10.76
N ILE A 61 -17.14 26.32 -10.23
CA ILE A 61 -17.50 27.48 -9.42
C ILE A 61 -16.43 28.56 -9.68
N GLY A 62 -16.88 29.78 -9.99
CA GLY A 62 -16.04 30.83 -10.58
C GLY A 62 -15.17 31.65 -9.63
N ASP A 63 -14.24 32.33 -10.30
CA ASP A 63 -13.24 33.34 -9.91
C ASP A 63 -11.82 32.87 -9.52
N SER A 64 -10.85 33.64 -10.04
CA SER A 64 -9.48 33.25 -10.38
C SER A 64 -8.42 33.70 -9.37
N ILE A 65 -7.37 32.90 -9.15
CA ILE A 65 -6.04 33.37 -8.70
C ILE A 65 -4.92 32.50 -9.30
N THR A 66 -3.80 33.12 -9.68
CA THR A 66 -2.60 32.50 -10.28
C THR A 66 -1.57 32.01 -9.22
N PRO A 67 -0.96 30.81 -9.34
CA PRO A 67 0.14 30.37 -8.48
C PRO A 67 1.53 30.84 -8.96
N GLN A 68 2.45 31.10 -8.02
CA GLN A 68 3.88 31.34 -8.25
C GLN A 68 4.66 30.07 -7.92
N ALA A 69 5.55 29.66 -8.83
CA ALA A 69 6.40 28.49 -8.68
C ALA A 69 7.57 28.73 -7.71
N PHE A 70 7.81 27.76 -6.83
CA PHE A 70 9.08 27.59 -6.11
C PHE A 70 9.85 26.37 -6.66
N SER A 71 11.16 26.53 -6.77
CA SER A 71 12.08 25.49 -7.27
C SER A 71 12.50 24.57 -6.12
N ARG A 72 12.16 23.28 -6.20
CA ARG A 72 12.71 22.24 -5.31
C ARG A 72 14.18 21.98 -5.68
N ARG A 73 15.04 21.74 -4.67
CA ARG A 73 16.43 21.32 -4.86
C ARG A 73 16.45 19.83 -5.15
N VAL A 74 17.02 19.46 -6.29
CA VAL A 74 17.44 18.08 -6.57
C VAL A 74 18.77 17.87 -5.85
N MET A 75 18.82 16.96 -4.88
CA MET A 75 20.09 16.38 -4.46
C MET A 75 20.44 15.29 -5.48
N GLU A 76 21.65 15.33 -6.04
CA GLU A 76 22.18 14.20 -6.81
C GLU A 76 22.40 13.03 -5.85
N GLU A 77 21.48 12.07 -5.82
CA GLU A 77 21.72 10.76 -5.24
C GLU A 77 22.41 9.85 -6.27
N GLU A 78 23.35 9.03 -5.81
CA GLU A 78 23.88 7.94 -6.64
C GLU A 78 22.77 6.90 -6.80
N GLU A 79 22.26 6.74 -8.03
CA GLU A 79 21.36 5.64 -8.40
C GLU A 79 21.94 4.29 -7.92
N CYS A 80 21.09 3.46 -7.31
CA CYS A 80 21.48 2.13 -6.86
C CYS A 80 22.09 1.31 -8.00
N LYS A 81 23.15 0.56 -7.70
CA LYS A 81 23.82 -0.33 -8.67
C LYS A 81 23.75 -1.77 -8.17
N GLY A 82 23.07 -2.62 -8.93
CA GLY A 82 22.99 -4.04 -8.65
C GLY A 82 24.35 -4.72 -8.72
N SER A 83 24.58 -5.69 -7.83
CA SER A 83 25.76 -6.56 -7.84
C SER A 83 25.49 -7.88 -7.14
N GLU A 84 26.49 -8.76 -7.07
CA GLU A 84 26.43 -10.01 -6.30
C GLU A 84 25.95 -9.81 -4.86
N THR A 85 26.34 -8.73 -4.18
CA THR A 85 25.99 -8.48 -2.77
C THR A 85 25.05 -7.29 -2.57
N ASN A 86 24.54 -6.69 -3.64
CA ASN A 86 23.65 -5.51 -3.56
C ASN A 86 22.45 -5.71 -4.50
N VAL A 87 21.26 -5.77 -3.92
CA VAL A 87 19.97 -5.90 -4.59
C VAL A 87 19.31 -4.54 -4.59
N CYS A 88 19.17 -3.91 -5.75
CA CYS A 88 18.35 -2.70 -5.87
C CYS A 88 16.88 -3.10 -5.90
N MET A 89 16.08 -2.52 -5.03
CA MET A 89 14.64 -2.75 -4.94
C MET A 89 13.89 -1.55 -5.47
N LYS A 90 12.81 -1.81 -6.19
CA LYS A 90 11.80 -0.80 -6.58
C LYS A 90 10.43 -1.47 -6.63
N ILE A 91 9.37 -0.68 -6.58
CA ILE A 91 8.00 -1.15 -6.74
C ILE A 91 7.50 -0.80 -8.13
N ASN A 92 6.94 -1.79 -8.82
CA ASN A 92 6.14 -1.55 -10.01
C ASN A 92 4.64 -1.53 -9.62
N PRO A 93 4.01 -0.34 -9.52
CA PRO A 93 2.63 -0.23 -9.07
C PRO A 93 1.62 -0.77 -10.10
N TYR A 94 2.03 -1.09 -11.33
CA TYR A 94 1.15 -1.52 -12.42
C TYR A 94 1.01 -3.05 -12.54
N THR A 95 1.67 -3.81 -11.66
CA THR A 95 1.71 -5.29 -11.73
C THR A 95 0.64 -5.98 -10.88
N SER A 96 0.11 -5.28 -9.88
CA SER A 96 -0.99 -5.74 -9.01
C SER A 96 -1.66 -4.54 -8.33
N GLU A 97 -2.61 -4.79 -7.43
CA GLU A 97 -3.28 -3.79 -6.60
C GLU A 97 -2.28 -2.95 -5.76
N THR A 98 -1.36 -3.60 -5.03
CA THR A 98 -0.30 -2.97 -4.23
C THR A 98 0.99 -2.71 -5.01
N GLY A 99 1.13 -3.33 -6.18
CA GLY A 99 2.39 -3.45 -6.91
C GLY A 99 3.21 -4.65 -6.42
N TYR A 100 4.34 -4.89 -7.10
CA TYR A 100 5.31 -5.91 -6.72
C TYR A 100 6.72 -5.33 -6.73
N TYR A 101 7.60 -5.95 -5.94
CA TYR A 101 9.02 -5.66 -6.01
C TYR A 101 9.56 -6.08 -7.38
N GLU A 102 10.34 -5.19 -7.97
CA GLU A 102 11.29 -5.50 -9.04
C GLU A 102 12.69 -5.39 -8.43
N LEU A 103 13.54 -6.37 -8.73
CA LEU A 103 14.88 -6.49 -8.17
C LEU A 103 15.93 -6.38 -9.28
N ASP A 104 17.05 -5.72 -8.99
CA ASP A 104 18.22 -5.65 -9.87
C ASP A 104 19.50 -6.03 -9.11
N ARG A 105 20.20 -7.07 -9.57
CA ARG A 105 21.50 -7.53 -9.07
C ARG A 105 22.61 -7.34 -10.11
N GLY A 106 22.40 -6.48 -11.09
CA GLY A 106 23.33 -6.24 -12.19
C GLY A 106 23.55 -7.49 -13.04
N ASP A 107 24.74 -7.63 -13.60
CA ASP A 107 25.10 -8.78 -14.45
C ASP A 107 25.25 -10.11 -13.66
N PHE A 108 25.04 -10.11 -12.34
CA PHE A 108 25.20 -11.29 -11.50
C PHE A 108 24.05 -12.29 -11.67
N GLU A 109 22.81 -11.81 -11.69
CA GLU A 109 21.60 -12.63 -11.77
C GLU A 109 20.54 -11.90 -12.61
N ASP A 110 19.99 -12.59 -13.61
CA ASP A 110 18.94 -12.06 -14.48
C ASP A 110 17.59 -12.17 -13.78
N LEU A 111 17.17 -11.07 -13.16
CA LEU A 111 15.92 -10.97 -12.40
C LEU A 111 14.87 -10.26 -13.25
N SER A 112 13.73 -10.92 -13.45
CA SER A 112 12.62 -10.35 -14.20
C SER A 112 11.27 -10.83 -13.68
N GLY A 113 10.27 -9.99 -13.88
CA GLY A 113 8.91 -10.27 -13.41
C GLY A 113 8.66 -9.79 -11.97
N PRO A 114 7.42 -9.98 -11.49
CA PRO A 114 6.99 -9.53 -10.18
C PRO A 114 7.58 -10.40 -9.05
N SER A 115 8.18 -9.75 -8.05
CA SER A 115 8.80 -10.38 -6.87
C SER A 115 9.65 -11.61 -7.26
N PRO A 116 10.70 -11.43 -8.08
CA PRO A 116 11.48 -12.55 -8.61
C PRO A 116 12.27 -13.28 -7.52
N ASP A 117 12.43 -14.59 -7.68
CA ASP A 117 13.29 -15.37 -6.78
C ASP A 117 14.75 -14.95 -6.97
N ILE A 118 15.51 -14.90 -5.86
CA ILE A 118 16.95 -14.67 -5.88
C ILE A 118 17.70 -15.85 -5.28
N THR A 119 18.96 -16.00 -5.66
CA THR A 119 19.78 -17.11 -5.20
C THR A 119 20.95 -16.65 -4.33
N VAL A 120 21.21 -17.34 -3.22
CA VAL A 120 22.24 -17.01 -2.23
C VAL A 120 22.94 -18.26 -1.68
N LYS A 121 24.04 -18.07 -0.97
CA LYS A 121 24.83 -19.12 -0.29
C LYS A 121 25.01 -18.82 1.18
N ILE A 122 25.22 -19.88 1.96
CA ILE A 122 25.60 -19.74 3.37
C ILE A 122 26.92 -18.96 3.45
N GLY A 123 26.91 -17.89 4.24
CA GLY A 123 28.02 -16.95 4.40
C GLY A 123 27.86 -15.66 3.57
N ASP A 124 26.88 -15.58 2.67
CA ASP A 124 26.60 -14.36 1.93
C ASP A 124 26.08 -13.26 2.86
N VAL A 125 26.48 -12.02 2.56
CA VAL A 125 25.96 -10.80 3.18
C VAL A 125 25.38 -9.96 2.07
N ILE A 126 24.07 -9.87 2.01
CA ILE A 126 23.32 -9.24 0.93
C ILE A 126 22.70 -7.94 1.44
N THR A 127 22.94 -6.85 0.73
CA THR A 127 22.28 -5.56 0.96
C THR A 127 21.09 -5.43 0.05
N PHE A 128 19.92 -5.18 0.62
CA PHE A 128 18.70 -4.79 -0.07
C PHE A 128 18.55 -3.28 0.04
N ASP A 129 18.67 -2.61 -1.10
CA ASP A 129 18.69 -1.16 -1.22
C ASP A 129 17.32 -0.66 -1.67
N GLN A 130 16.63 0.05 -0.77
CA GLN A 130 15.28 0.58 -0.99
C GLN A 130 15.28 2.08 -1.32
N SER A 131 16.40 2.61 -1.85
CA SER A 131 16.53 4.04 -2.15
C SER A 131 15.68 4.50 -3.33
N ASP A 132 15.17 3.58 -4.17
CA ASP A 132 14.24 3.97 -5.23
C ASP A 132 12.95 4.52 -4.60
N VAL A 133 12.51 5.68 -5.10
CA VAL A 133 11.37 6.42 -4.53
C VAL A 133 10.07 5.63 -4.49
N SER A 134 9.92 4.64 -5.37
CA SER A 134 8.75 3.76 -5.40
C SER A 134 8.62 2.86 -4.16
N ASN A 135 9.69 2.67 -3.37
CA ASN A 135 9.64 1.89 -2.13
C ASN A 135 8.96 2.61 -0.96
N TRP A 136 8.58 3.89 -1.09
CA TRP A 136 7.81 4.57 -0.05
C TRP A 136 6.54 3.77 0.27
N TYR A 137 6.24 3.53 1.55
CA TYR A 137 5.23 2.56 2.07
C TYR A 137 5.52 1.06 1.86
N HIS A 138 6.71 0.68 1.38
CA HIS A 138 7.04 -0.72 1.12
C HIS A 138 8.36 -1.16 1.78
N PRO A 139 8.53 -1.06 3.11
CA PRO A 139 9.70 -1.58 3.79
C PRO A 139 9.83 -3.09 3.58
N VAL A 140 11.02 -3.56 3.23
CA VAL A 140 11.29 -4.98 3.02
C VAL A 140 11.46 -5.69 4.37
N GLY A 141 10.81 -6.84 4.53
CA GLY A 141 11.01 -7.78 5.64
C GLY A 141 11.55 -9.12 5.14
N PHE A 142 12.02 -9.96 6.07
CA PHE A 142 12.55 -11.29 5.77
C PHE A 142 11.99 -12.34 6.73
N ALA A 143 11.47 -13.44 6.20
CA ALA A 143 10.82 -14.47 7.01
C ALA A 143 11.12 -15.88 6.54
N TYR A 144 10.94 -16.84 7.45
CA TYR A 144 11.09 -18.27 7.17
C TYR A 144 9.87 -18.87 6.45
N ARG A 145 8.81 -18.06 6.29
CA ARG A 145 7.57 -18.37 5.59
C ARG A 145 7.08 -17.12 4.86
N ALA A 146 6.27 -17.30 3.82
CA ALA A 146 5.74 -16.19 3.04
C ALA A 146 4.94 -15.21 3.92
N ASP A 147 4.92 -13.95 3.50
CA ASP A 147 4.17 -12.83 4.10
C ASP A 147 4.53 -12.46 5.56
N GLY A 148 5.46 -13.14 6.23
CA GLY A 148 6.06 -12.72 7.52
C GLY A 148 5.06 -12.11 8.52
N ALA A 149 5.23 -10.83 8.85
CA ALA A 149 4.36 -10.00 9.69
C ALA A 149 2.85 -10.01 9.37
N HIS A 150 2.45 -10.58 8.23
CA HIS A 150 1.05 -10.66 7.81
C HIS A 150 0.46 -12.08 7.90
N GLY A 151 1.30 -13.09 8.17
CA GLY A 151 0.87 -14.48 8.25
C GLY A 151 0.41 -15.08 6.92
N ASP A 152 -0.09 -16.32 6.96
CA ASP A 152 -0.43 -17.07 5.74
C ASP A 152 -1.68 -16.56 5.01
N THR A 153 -2.63 -16.02 5.77
CA THR A 153 -3.90 -15.45 5.29
C THR A 153 -4.09 -14.06 5.89
N TRP A 154 -4.98 -13.26 5.31
CA TRP A 154 -5.30 -11.95 5.86
C TRP A 154 -5.70 -12.06 7.35
N GLY A 155 -5.02 -11.30 8.20
CA GLY A 155 -5.23 -11.29 9.65
C GLY A 155 -4.81 -12.57 10.39
N ALA A 156 -4.00 -13.43 9.77
CA ALA A 156 -3.40 -14.58 10.46
C ALA A 156 -2.30 -14.14 11.44
N GLU A 157 -1.86 -15.07 12.30
CA GLU A 157 -0.67 -14.85 13.12
C GLU A 157 0.56 -14.62 12.25
N GLU A 158 1.43 -13.74 12.71
CA GLU A 158 2.72 -13.46 12.11
C GLU A 158 3.53 -14.76 11.95
N ASN A 159 4.14 -14.89 10.79
CA ASN A 159 5.06 -15.97 10.49
C ASN A 159 6.45 -15.65 11.07
N PRO A 160 7.22 -16.65 11.51
CA PRO A 160 8.56 -16.42 12.07
C PRO A 160 9.47 -15.65 11.11
N GLU A 161 10.00 -14.53 11.60
CA GLU A 161 10.87 -13.63 10.85
C GLU A 161 12.36 -13.87 11.11
N VAL A 162 13.20 -13.40 10.19
CA VAL A 162 14.65 -13.34 10.38
C VAL A 162 14.97 -12.10 11.21
N GLU A 163 14.99 -12.25 12.52
CA GLU A 163 15.17 -11.13 13.46
C GLU A 163 16.42 -11.29 14.37
N GLY A 164 17.23 -12.32 14.12
CA GLY A 164 18.40 -12.61 14.95
C GLY A 164 19.50 -11.55 14.84
N ALA A 165 20.09 -11.19 15.99
CA ALA A 165 21.23 -10.28 16.05
C ALA A 165 22.40 -10.80 15.19
N GLY A 166 22.80 -10.02 14.19
CA GLY A 166 23.85 -10.38 13.23
C GLY A 166 23.37 -11.19 12.02
N GLU A 167 22.09 -11.54 11.97
CA GLU A 167 21.43 -12.15 10.80
C GLU A 167 20.76 -11.08 9.94
N LEU A 168 20.12 -10.09 10.57
CA LEU A 168 19.48 -8.96 9.88
C LEU A 168 19.82 -7.62 10.55
N GLN A 169 20.08 -6.61 9.73
CA GLN A 169 20.32 -5.24 10.20
C GLN A 169 19.69 -4.22 9.24
N TYR A 170 18.74 -3.44 9.73
CA TYR A 170 18.19 -2.27 9.04
C TYR A 170 19.09 -1.06 9.25
N MET A 171 19.14 -0.20 8.22
CA MET A 171 20.02 0.95 8.15
C MET A 171 19.28 2.16 7.56
N ILE A 172 19.41 3.30 8.23
CA ILE A 172 18.93 4.61 7.75
C ILE A 172 20.14 5.51 7.57
N ASN A 173 20.32 6.05 6.36
CA ASN A 173 21.45 6.91 6.01
C ASN A 173 22.82 6.28 6.34
N GLY A 174 22.94 4.96 6.08
CA GLY A 174 24.15 4.18 6.32
C GLY A 174 24.48 3.94 7.80
N LYS A 175 23.51 4.12 8.71
CA LYS A 175 23.68 3.88 10.15
C LYS A 175 22.58 2.97 10.68
N VAL A 176 22.92 2.18 11.69
CA VAL A 176 21.92 1.46 12.49
C VAL A 176 21.01 2.49 13.16
N PRO A 177 19.69 2.45 12.91
CA PRO A 177 18.78 3.42 13.50
C PRO A 177 18.69 3.21 15.02
N THR A 178 18.40 4.29 15.74
CA THR A 178 18.33 4.28 17.21
C THR A 178 17.03 4.92 17.66
N CYS A 179 16.17 4.14 18.29
CA CYS A 179 14.95 4.56 18.98
C CYS A 179 14.76 3.64 20.20
N ASP A 180 13.81 3.97 21.08
CA ASP A 180 13.61 3.21 22.33
C ASP A 180 13.25 1.74 22.08
N ASP A 181 12.60 1.47 20.95
CA ASP A 181 12.12 0.14 20.55
C ASP A 181 13.01 -0.53 19.49
N ALA A 182 14.22 -0.05 19.20
CA ALA A 182 15.03 -0.51 18.05
C ALA A 182 15.24 -2.03 17.92
N GLY A 183 15.08 -2.79 19.00
CA GLY A 183 15.32 -4.24 18.99
C GLY A 183 16.74 -4.60 18.58
N ASP A 184 16.93 -5.83 18.12
CA ASP A 184 18.23 -6.32 17.64
C ASP A 184 18.50 -5.92 16.18
N THR A 185 17.46 -5.67 15.37
CA THR A 185 17.56 -5.42 13.93
C THR A 185 17.46 -3.95 13.55
N GLY A 186 16.88 -3.09 14.39
CA GLY A 186 16.53 -1.70 14.05
C GLY A 186 15.19 -1.52 13.32
N LEU A 187 14.41 -2.59 13.12
CA LEU A 187 13.17 -2.58 12.34
C LEU A 187 12.13 -1.58 12.87
N ASP A 188 11.90 -1.59 14.18
CA ASP A 188 10.90 -0.72 14.85
C ASP A 188 11.26 0.77 14.79
N CYS A 189 12.47 1.13 14.35
CA CYS A 189 12.83 2.50 14.02
C CYS A 189 12.81 2.78 12.51
N TYR A 190 12.96 1.73 11.70
CA TYR A 190 13.08 1.76 10.25
C TYR A 190 11.71 1.84 9.58
N GLU A 191 10.81 0.91 9.91
CA GLU A 191 9.48 0.82 9.31
C GLU A 191 8.64 2.08 9.54
N PRO A 192 8.60 2.70 10.75
CA PRO A 192 7.76 3.87 10.96
C PRO A 192 8.11 5.06 10.06
N GLU A 193 9.36 5.19 9.59
CA GLU A 193 9.72 6.27 8.66
C GLU A 193 9.04 6.11 7.30
N PHE A 194 8.63 4.90 6.90
CA PHE A 194 7.91 4.67 5.63
C PHE A 194 6.50 5.27 5.63
N PHE A 195 5.97 5.66 6.79
CA PHE A 195 4.74 6.43 6.93
C PHE A 195 4.97 7.95 6.95
N TYR A 196 6.22 8.43 6.92
CA TYR A 196 6.50 9.86 6.80
C TYR A 196 5.97 10.40 5.47
N PRO A 197 5.63 11.71 5.41
CA PRO A 197 5.28 12.33 4.14
C PRO A 197 6.34 12.00 3.09
N ARG A 198 5.90 11.57 1.91
CA ARG A 198 6.79 11.05 0.85
C ARG A 198 8.03 11.91 0.63
N GLY A 199 7.87 13.23 0.60
CA GLY A 199 8.97 14.16 0.37
C GLY A 199 10.02 14.22 1.50
N ASP A 200 9.64 13.87 2.72
CA ASP A 200 10.55 13.73 3.87
C ASP A 200 11.23 12.36 3.86
N TRP A 201 10.49 11.29 3.54
CA TRP A 201 11.03 9.94 3.35
C TRP A 201 12.07 9.91 2.22
N GLU A 202 11.80 10.60 1.10
CA GLU A 202 12.74 10.83 -0.02
C GLU A 202 14.06 11.50 0.42
N GLY A 203 14.10 12.14 1.60
CA GLY A 203 15.32 12.76 2.14
C GLY A 203 16.29 11.78 2.81
N SER A 204 15.93 10.50 2.90
CA SER A 204 16.67 9.45 3.60
C SER A 204 16.96 8.26 2.70
N ASN A 205 18.02 7.53 3.04
CA ASN A 205 18.43 6.31 2.35
C ASN A 205 18.16 5.08 3.23
N TYR A 206 17.38 4.13 2.73
CA TYR A 206 16.91 2.96 3.47
C TYR A 206 17.52 1.66 2.92
N LYS A 207 18.16 0.88 3.79
CA LYS A 207 18.75 -0.41 3.42
C LYS A 207 18.51 -1.47 4.49
N ALA A 208 18.36 -2.72 4.06
CA ALA A 208 18.39 -3.89 4.93
C ALA A 208 19.57 -4.78 4.56
N VAL A 209 20.34 -5.23 5.55
CA VAL A 209 21.50 -6.10 5.35
C VAL A 209 21.21 -7.46 5.95
N LEU A 210 21.04 -8.46 5.09
CA LEU A 210 20.75 -9.84 5.44
C LEU A 210 22.02 -10.69 5.34
N THR A 211 22.34 -11.43 6.40
CA THR A 211 23.45 -12.37 6.44
C THR A 211 22.91 -13.80 6.49
N ILE A 212 23.28 -14.62 5.51
CA ILE A 212 22.84 -16.02 5.42
C ILE A 212 23.74 -16.88 6.31
N THR A 213 23.46 -16.91 7.61
CA THR A 213 24.20 -17.74 8.57
C THR A 213 23.82 -19.23 8.43
N PRO A 214 24.63 -20.16 8.95
CA PRO A 214 24.22 -21.56 9.09
C PRO A 214 22.90 -21.72 9.87
N GLU A 215 22.65 -20.84 10.84
CA GLU A 215 21.43 -20.83 11.65
C GLU A 215 20.20 -20.38 10.85
N VAL A 216 20.31 -19.31 10.04
CA VAL A 216 19.26 -18.88 9.09
C VAL A 216 18.94 -20.00 8.10
N ALA A 217 19.97 -20.63 7.52
CA ALA A 217 19.77 -21.76 6.64
C ALA A 217 19.08 -22.92 7.38
N ALA A 218 19.51 -23.25 8.59
CA ALA A 218 18.92 -24.31 9.39
C ALA A 218 17.44 -24.09 9.75
N ALA A 219 17.02 -22.83 9.92
CA ALA A 219 15.64 -22.44 10.19
C ALA A 219 14.75 -22.36 8.93
N SER A 220 15.36 -22.24 7.74
CA SER A 220 14.63 -22.24 6.47
C SER A 220 13.92 -23.57 6.19
N SER A 221 12.79 -23.49 5.48
CA SER A 221 12.08 -24.69 5.00
C SER A 221 12.39 -24.94 3.53
N GLY A 222 12.84 -26.15 3.19
CA GLY A 222 13.27 -26.50 1.83
C GLY A 222 14.51 -25.73 1.33
N GLY A 223 15.25 -25.07 2.22
CA GLY A 223 16.33 -24.16 1.82
C GLY A 223 15.87 -22.81 1.29
N VAL A 224 14.65 -22.39 1.66
CA VAL A 224 14.06 -21.14 1.19
C VAL A 224 13.64 -20.28 2.37
N ILE A 225 14.03 -19.01 2.30
CA ILE A 225 13.45 -17.91 3.08
C ILE A 225 12.75 -16.94 2.11
N TYR A 226 11.99 -16.00 2.64
CA TYR A 226 11.13 -15.12 1.85
C TYR A 226 11.47 -13.68 2.17
N TYR A 227 11.66 -12.84 1.16
CA TYR A 227 11.54 -11.39 1.33
C TYR A 227 10.09 -11.00 1.09
N PHE A 228 9.58 -10.01 1.80
CA PHE A 228 8.19 -9.56 1.70
C PHE A 228 8.10 -8.06 2.02
N CYS A 229 6.94 -7.43 1.80
CA CYS A 229 6.71 -6.08 2.27
C CYS A 229 6.12 -6.14 3.69
N HIS A 230 6.69 -5.40 4.64
CA HIS A 230 6.26 -5.42 6.04
C HIS A 230 4.95 -4.63 6.29
N ILE A 231 4.52 -3.81 5.32
CA ILE A 231 3.26 -3.02 5.38
C ILE A 231 2.14 -3.67 4.55
N HIS A 232 2.49 -4.35 3.45
CA HIS A 232 1.53 -4.91 2.50
C HIS A 232 1.72 -6.42 2.29
N SER A 233 0.73 -7.21 2.71
CA SER A 233 0.67 -8.64 2.41
C SER A 233 0.58 -8.94 0.91
N LYS A 234 0.90 -10.19 0.55
CA LYS A 234 0.82 -10.74 -0.80
C LYS A 234 1.86 -10.18 -1.78
N MET A 235 3.04 -9.82 -1.27
CA MET A 235 4.17 -9.28 -2.05
C MET A 235 5.48 -10.09 -1.97
N SER A 236 5.45 -11.28 -1.35
CA SER A 236 6.62 -12.10 -1.13
C SER A 236 7.28 -12.61 -2.42
N GLY A 237 8.60 -12.71 -2.38
CA GLY A 237 9.40 -13.51 -3.30
C GLY A 237 10.41 -14.37 -2.53
N LYS A 238 11.06 -15.31 -3.21
CA LYS A 238 11.93 -16.29 -2.53
C LYS A 238 13.39 -15.87 -2.54
N ILE A 239 14.09 -16.28 -1.49
CA ILE A 239 15.53 -16.32 -1.40
C ILE A 239 15.93 -17.79 -1.27
N ILE A 240 16.50 -18.35 -2.34
CA ILE A 240 16.86 -19.77 -2.44
C ILE A 240 18.30 -19.96 -2.02
N ILE A 241 18.54 -20.82 -1.03
CA ILE A 241 19.88 -21.14 -0.51
C ILE A 241 20.43 -22.33 -1.31
N GLU A 242 21.23 -22.04 -2.33
CA GLU A 242 21.64 -22.94 -3.43
C GLU A 242 22.24 -24.29 -2.98
N ASP A 243 22.95 -24.29 -1.85
CA ASP A 243 23.69 -25.45 -1.32
C ASP A 243 23.05 -26.04 -0.05
N TYR A 244 21.78 -25.73 0.22
CA TYR A 244 21.06 -26.22 1.40
C TYR A 244 19.65 -26.68 1.04
N ALA A 245 19.34 -27.96 1.25
CA ALA A 245 18.03 -28.53 0.87
C ALA A 245 16.99 -28.48 2.00
N GLY A 246 17.40 -28.13 3.23
CA GLY A 246 16.55 -28.26 4.42
C GLY A 246 16.17 -29.71 4.76
N ASP A 247 15.58 -29.90 5.93
CA ASP A 247 14.98 -31.17 6.35
C ASP A 247 13.45 -31.21 6.11
N THR A 248 12.87 -30.08 5.70
CA THR A 248 11.44 -29.87 5.46
C THR A 248 11.20 -29.44 4.02
N GLU A 249 9.97 -29.60 3.54
CA GLU A 249 9.56 -29.12 2.22
C GLU A 249 9.38 -27.61 2.21
N GLU A 250 9.69 -26.98 1.08
CA GLU A 250 9.42 -25.56 0.83
C GLU A 250 7.91 -25.24 0.91
N GLN A 251 7.55 -24.07 1.43
CA GLN A 251 6.18 -23.56 1.36
C GLN A 251 5.81 -23.19 -0.08
N ALA A 252 4.65 -23.65 -0.56
CA ALA A 252 4.11 -23.19 -1.83
C ALA A 252 3.76 -21.69 -1.73
N LEU A 253 4.40 -20.87 -2.56
CA LEU A 253 4.10 -19.45 -2.69
C LEU A 253 2.91 -19.24 -3.65
N TYR A 254 2.06 -18.26 -3.36
CA TYR A 254 0.98 -17.87 -4.26
C TYR A 254 1.53 -17.36 -5.59
N ALA A 255 0.75 -17.54 -6.66
CA ALA A 255 1.11 -16.99 -7.95
C ALA A 255 0.95 -15.46 -7.94
N PRO A 256 1.89 -14.69 -8.52
CA PRO A 256 1.69 -13.27 -8.74
C PRO A 256 0.44 -13.01 -9.60
N VAL A 257 -0.19 -11.85 -9.38
CA VAL A 257 -1.28 -11.39 -10.24
C VAL A 257 -0.79 -11.25 -11.68
N VAL A 258 -1.60 -11.72 -12.63
CA VAL A 258 -1.34 -11.56 -14.06
C VAL A 258 -2.45 -10.69 -14.65
N ASN A 259 -2.14 -9.41 -14.85
CA ASN A 259 -3.03 -8.49 -15.52
C ASN A 259 -3.21 -8.90 -16.99
N ASP A 260 -4.45 -8.90 -17.48
CA ASP A 260 -4.70 -9.11 -18.90
C ASP A 260 -4.29 -7.88 -19.73
N ALA A 261 -4.52 -7.95 -21.04
CA ALA A 261 -4.11 -6.89 -21.97
C ALA A 261 -4.80 -5.55 -21.67
N PHE A 262 -6.08 -5.54 -21.28
CA PHE A 262 -6.80 -4.31 -20.98
C PHE A 262 -6.25 -3.67 -19.70
N ASP A 263 -6.11 -4.45 -18.63
CA ASP A 263 -5.52 -3.99 -17.37
C ASP A 263 -4.06 -3.53 -17.54
N THR A 264 -3.27 -4.31 -18.30
CA THR A 264 -1.90 -3.96 -18.65
C THR A 264 -1.84 -2.66 -19.42
N ASP A 265 -2.71 -2.43 -20.41
CA ASP A 265 -2.73 -1.20 -21.18
C ASP A 265 -3.18 0.00 -20.32
N CYS A 266 -4.17 -0.20 -19.44
CA CYS A 266 -4.68 0.82 -18.52
C CYS A 266 -3.75 1.11 -17.34
N GLY A 267 -2.84 0.20 -16.98
CA GLY A 267 -2.03 0.29 -15.76
C GLY A 267 -2.84 0.02 -14.50
N THR A 268 -3.81 -0.87 -14.58
CA THR A 268 -4.76 -1.17 -13.50
C THR A 268 -4.75 -2.65 -13.17
N THR A 269 -5.58 -3.05 -12.20
CA THR A 269 -5.79 -4.45 -11.86
C THR A 269 -7.28 -4.73 -11.70
N GLY A 270 -7.79 -5.73 -12.41
CA GLY A 270 -9.12 -6.29 -12.25
C GLY A 270 -10.25 -5.51 -12.93
N ILE A 271 -9.97 -4.54 -13.81
CA ILE A 271 -11.03 -3.71 -14.40
C ILE A 271 -11.53 -4.22 -15.75
N SER A 272 -10.83 -5.17 -16.37
CA SER A 272 -11.14 -5.66 -17.71
C SER A 272 -12.54 -6.27 -17.83
N GLU A 273 -13.03 -6.91 -16.77
CA GLU A 273 -14.39 -7.48 -16.72
C GLU A 273 -15.49 -6.42 -16.79
N TYR A 274 -15.15 -5.18 -16.49
CA TYR A 274 -16.05 -4.02 -16.47
C TYR A 274 -15.89 -3.12 -17.70
N ALA A 275 -14.98 -3.47 -18.61
CA ALA A 275 -14.77 -2.76 -19.85
C ALA A 275 -15.96 -2.89 -20.81
N ALA A 276 -16.01 -2.00 -21.81
CA ALA A 276 -17.08 -2.03 -22.81
C ALA A 276 -17.12 -3.36 -23.57
N GLY A 277 -18.27 -4.04 -23.58
CA GLY A 277 -18.45 -5.36 -24.17
C GLY A 277 -18.02 -6.55 -23.31
N ALA A 278 -17.53 -6.33 -22.09
CA ALA A 278 -17.21 -7.39 -21.14
C ALA A 278 -18.45 -7.85 -20.35
N GLU A 279 -18.31 -8.91 -19.54
CA GLU A 279 -19.43 -9.54 -18.81
C GLU A 279 -20.09 -8.59 -17.80
N ASN A 280 -19.29 -7.78 -17.11
CA ASN A 280 -19.75 -6.90 -16.04
C ASN A 280 -19.91 -5.43 -16.49
N GLU A 281 -19.93 -5.15 -17.80
CA GLU A 281 -20.12 -3.79 -18.34
C GLU A 281 -21.33 -3.08 -17.72
N CYS A 282 -21.15 -1.79 -17.40
CA CYS A 282 -22.19 -0.95 -16.87
C CYS A 282 -22.98 -0.27 -17.99
N GLY A 283 -24.31 -0.32 -17.92
CA GLY A 283 -25.20 0.43 -18.82
C GLY A 283 -25.29 1.95 -18.54
N VAL A 284 -24.42 2.48 -17.67
CA VAL A 284 -24.40 3.88 -17.23
C VAL A 284 -23.08 4.54 -17.61
N GLN A 285 -23.11 5.85 -17.84
CA GLN A 285 -21.92 6.66 -18.15
C GLN A 285 -21.57 7.49 -16.92
N PHE A 286 -20.34 7.39 -16.42
CA PHE A 286 -19.95 8.03 -15.16
C PHE A 286 -19.39 9.46 -15.33
N PHE A 287 -19.03 9.82 -16.55
CA PHE A 287 -18.63 11.17 -16.93
C PHE A 287 -19.09 11.52 -18.35
N GLY A 288 -19.06 12.81 -18.72
CA GLY A 288 -19.46 13.26 -20.06
C GLY A 288 -18.50 12.83 -21.18
N GLY A 289 -18.81 13.21 -22.42
CA GLY A 289 -17.97 12.93 -23.59
C GLY A 289 -18.31 11.61 -24.30
N SER A 290 -17.61 11.34 -25.41
CA SER A 290 -17.82 10.15 -26.26
C SER A 290 -17.00 8.93 -25.85
N LYS A 291 -15.99 9.10 -24.96
CA LYS A 291 -15.13 8.02 -24.44
C LYS A 291 -14.37 7.29 -25.54
N ASP A 292 -13.91 8.06 -26.51
CA ASP A 292 -13.21 7.51 -27.67
C ASP A 292 -11.75 7.23 -27.35
N THR A 293 -11.18 7.95 -26.38
CA THR A 293 -9.77 7.78 -25.99
C THR A 293 -9.57 6.57 -25.09
N HIS A 294 -8.35 6.05 -25.08
CA HIS A 294 -8.02 4.90 -24.24
C HIS A 294 -8.11 5.24 -22.75
N PHE A 295 -7.61 6.42 -22.35
CA PHE A 295 -7.75 6.96 -20.99
C PHE A 295 -9.22 6.99 -20.51
N GLU A 296 -10.14 7.49 -21.34
CA GLU A 296 -11.56 7.54 -20.97
C GLU A 296 -12.18 6.13 -20.86
N LYS A 297 -11.75 5.18 -21.68
CA LYS A 297 -12.21 3.78 -21.58
C LYS A 297 -11.74 3.13 -20.29
N CYS A 298 -10.50 3.35 -19.89
CA CYS A 298 -9.97 2.87 -18.61
C CYS A 298 -10.75 3.47 -17.43
N LEU A 299 -10.94 4.80 -17.39
CA LEU A 299 -11.71 5.44 -16.32
C LEU A 299 -13.16 4.95 -16.25
N GLN A 300 -13.82 4.76 -17.39
CA GLN A 300 -15.19 4.24 -17.44
C GLN A 300 -15.30 2.82 -16.88
N ALA A 301 -14.29 1.98 -17.11
CA ALA A 301 -14.24 0.62 -16.56
C ALA A 301 -13.97 0.64 -15.05
N VAL A 302 -13.05 1.49 -14.58
CA VAL A 302 -12.79 1.69 -13.14
C VAL A 302 -14.04 2.15 -12.40
N ASP A 303 -14.74 3.18 -12.91
CA ASP A 303 -16.01 3.64 -12.32
C ASP A 303 -17.10 2.55 -12.34
N CYS A 304 -17.13 1.73 -13.39
CA CYS A 304 -18.05 0.63 -13.49
C CYS A 304 -17.78 -0.45 -12.44
N GLN A 305 -16.50 -0.79 -12.22
CA GLN A 305 -16.08 -1.71 -11.17
C GLN A 305 -16.61 -1.23 -9.81
N MET A 306 -16.31 0.00 -9.42
CA MET A 306 -16.80 0.56 -8.15
C MET A 306 -18.32 0.48 -8.04
N HIS A 307 -19.03 0.91 -9.10
CA HIS A 307 -20.49 0.88 -9.10
C HIS A 307 -21.04 -0.52 -8.91
N LYS A 308 -20.43 -1.53 -9.53
CA LYS A 308 -20.86 -2.93 -9.39
C LYS A 308 -20.47 -3.47 -8.03
N GLU A 309 -19.20 -3.42 -7.67
CA GLU A 309 -18.68 -4.07 -6.46
C GLU A 309 -19.19 -3.42 -5.17
N MET A 310 -19.48 -2.11 -5.15
CA MET A 310 -20.16 -1.48 -4.00
C MET A 310 -21.66 -1.83 -3.89
N ILE A 311 -22.26 -2.38 -4.95
CA ILE A 311 -23.66 -2.87 -4.97
C ILE A 311 -23.70 -4.40 -4.75
N MET A 312 -22.62 -5.10 -5.07
CA MET A 312 -22.47 -6.53 -4.84
C MET A 312 -22.35 -6.81 -3.33
N GLU A 313 -22.87 -7.97 -2.93
CA GLU A 313 -23.28 -8.33 -1.57
C GLU A 313 -22.45 -7.69 -0.43
N THR A 314 -23.10 -6.91 0.42
CA THR A 314 -22.66 -6.76 1.82
C THR A 314 -23.26 -7.90 2.65
N THR A 315 -22.76 -8.15 3.86
CA THR A 315 -23.53 -8.92 4.84
C THR A 315 -24.95 -8.38 4.96
N ALA A 316 -25.92 -9.25 5.29
CA ALA A 316 -27.34 -8.92 5.35
C ALA A 316 -27.60 -7.55 6.02
N ASP A 317 -28.43 -6.73 5.35
CA ASP A 317 -28.67 -5.31 5.63
C ASP A 317 -28.50 -4.89 7.11
N GLY A 318 -27.44 -4.11 7.38
CA GLY A 318 -27.28 -3.38 8.64
C GLY A 318 -27.12 -4.25 9.89
N SER A 319 -26.72 -5.51 9.76
CA SER A 319 -26.43 -6.36 10.93
C SER A 319 -25.14 -5.95 11.64
N ASP A 320 -24.20 -5.34 10.93
CA ASP A 320 -22.93 -4.84 11.46
C ASP A 320 -22.45 -3.65 10.61
N GLU A 321 -22.36 -2.46 11.23
CA GLU A 321 -21.95 -1.23 10.56
C GLU A 321 -20.47 -1.25 10.15
N ILE A 322 -19.60 -1.92 10.91
CA ILE A 322 -18.16 -2.03 10.62
C ILE A 322 -17.94 -2.91 9.41
N VAL A 323 -18.56 -4.09 9.39
CA VAL A 323 -18.47 -5.02 8.26
C VAL A 323 -19.01 -4.38 6.99
N THR A 324 -20.19 -3.74 7.07
CA THR A 324 -20.80 -3.05 5.93
C THR A 324 -19.88 -1.94 5.40
N PHE A 325 -19.29 -1.14 6.30
CA PHE A 325 -18.33 -0.11 5.92
C PHE A 325 -17.12 -0.70 5.19
N MET A 326 -16.47 -1.72 5.76
CA MET A 326 -15.27 -2.31 5.19
C MET A 326 -15.55 -2.97 3.82
N GLN A 327 -16.66 -3.71 3.69
CA GLN A 327 -17.07 -4.34 2.43
C GLN A 327 -17.36 -3.32 1.33
N GLN A 328 -17.90 -2.13 1.68
CA GLN A 328 -18.10 -1.05 0.71
C GLN A 328 -16.83 -0.23 0.47
N MET A 329 -15.97 -0.08 1.47
CA MET A 329 -14.78 0.76 1.38
C MET A 329 -13.65 0.10 0.59
N ILE A 330 -13.55 -1.22 0.60
CA ILE A 330 -12.58 -1.96 -0.23
C ILE A 330 -12.72 -1.62 -1.72
N PRO A 331 -13.87 -1.87 -2.39
CA PRO A 331 -14.03 -1.54 -3.81
C PRO A 331 -13.99 -0.04 -4.07
N HIS A 332 -14.41 0.79 -3.11
CA HIS A 332 -14.25 2.25 -3.20
C HIS A 332 -12.76 2.66 -3.23
N HIS A 333 -11.91 2.07 -2.40
CA HIS A 333 -10.48 2.38 -2.39
C HIS A 333 -9.75 1.81 -3.60
N ASN A 334 -10.08 0.57 -4.01
CA ASN A 334 -9.54 -0.03 -5.24
C ASN A 334 -9.80 0.84 -6.48
N ASN A 335 -10.97 1.47 -6.57
CA ASN A 335 -11.29 2.43 -7.62
C ASN A 335 -10.35 3.64 -7.61
N ALA A 336 -10.16 4.29 -6.45
CA ALA A 336 -9.25 5.42 -6.32
C ALA A 336 -7.79 5.06 -6.66
N VAL A 337 -7.32 3.90 -6.19
CA VAL A 337 -6.00 3.36 -6.52
C VAL A 337 -5.85 3.20 -8.04
N ASN A 338 -6.81 2.55 -8.70
CA ASN A 338 -6.79 2.37 -10.16
C ASN A 338 -6.87 3.72 -10.91
N MET A 339 -7.68 4.68 -10.46
CA MET A 339 -7.72 6.03 -11.05
C MET A 339 -6.38 6.75 -10.95
N ALA A 340 -5.71 6.65 -9.79
CA ALA A 340 -4.41 7.27 -9.58
C ALA A 340 -3.34 6.66 -10.50
N LYS A 341 -3.32 5.32 -10.64
CA LYS A 341 -2.42 4.62 -11.57
C LYS A 341 -2.67 4.98 -13.02
N ILE A 342 -3.93 5.07 -13.45
CA ILE A 342 -4.27 5.53 -14.81
C ILE A 342 -3.69 6.94 -15.03
N LEU A 343 -3.85 7.86 -14.09
CA LEU A 343 -3.31 9.22 -14.28
C LEU A 343 -1.78 9.24 -14.33
N LEU A 344 -1.09 8.47 -13.48
CA LEU A 344 0.37 8.33 -13.55
C LEU A 344 0.82 7.78 -14.90
N LYS A 345 0.09 6.79 -15.44
CA LYS A 345 0.42 6.14 -16.71
C LYS A 345 0.17 7.03 -17.93
N PHE A 346 -0.99 7.68 -18.00
CA PHE A 346 -1.41 8.44 -19.19
C PHE A 346 -1.02 9.93 -19.12
N GLY A 347 -0.84 10.47 -17.92
CA GLY A 347 -0.52 11.88 -17.73
C GLY A 347 0.89 12.23 -18.16
N GLY A 348 1.84 11.30 -18.04
CA GLY A 348 3.27 11.50 -18.35
C GLY A 348 3.81 12.76 -17.65
N ASP A 349 4.66 13.51 -18.35
CA ASP A 349 5.26 14.77 -17.85
C ASP A 349 4.22 15.83 -17.44
N ASN A 350 2.94 15.68 -17.78
CA ASN A 350 1.92 16.63 -17.32
C ASN A 350 1.59 16.45 -15.84
N VAL A 351 1.82 15.27 -15.28
CA VAL A 351 1.66 15.04 -13.84
C VAL A 351 2.68 15.88 -13.07
N ASP A 352 3.95 15.86 -13.50
CA ASP A 352 5.04 16.57 -12.83
C ASP A 352 4.96 18.10 -12.97
N LYS A 353 4.15 18.61 -13.91
CA LYS A 353 3.86 20.05 -14.03
C LYS A 353 2.89 20.55 -12.97
N VAL A 354 2.15 19.64 -12.32
CA VAL A 354 1.26 19.97 -11.23
C VAL A 354 1.99 19.73 -9.93
N GLU A 355 2.22 20.81 -9.19
CA GLU A 355 2.89 20.76 -7.90
C GLU A 355 2.23 19.72 -6.98
N ASP A 356 3.06 18.85 -6.41
CA ASP A 356 2.71 17.75 -5.50
C ASP A 356 1.70 16.71 -6.02
N LEU A 357 1.32 16.74 -7.32
CA LEU A 357 0.36 15.78 -7.85
C LEU A 357 0.95 14.36 -7.89
N THR A 358 2.22 14.20 -8.27
CA THR A 358 2.89 12.90 -8.23
C THR A 358 2.88 12.31 -6.82
N SER A 359 3.23 13.11 -5.81
CA SER A 359 3.17 12.69 -4.40
C SER A 359 1.75 12.34 -3.97
N THR A 360 0.77 13.15 -4.37
CA THR A 360 -0.67 12.92 -4.09
C THR A 360 -1.17 11.61 -4.70
N LEU A 361 -0.81 11.30 -5.95
CA LEU A 361 -1.23 10.08 -6.63
C LEU A 361 -0.63 8.83 -5.98
N TRP A 362 0.63 8.91 -5.57
CA TRP A 362 1.26 7.81 -4.82
C TRP A 362 0.71 7.67 -3.40
N SER A 363 0.35 8.77 -2.73
CA SER A 363 -0.35 8.74 -1.43
C SER A 363 -1.68 7.99 -1.57
N ILE A 364 -2.47 8.30 -2.61
CA ILE A 364 -3.69 7.55 -2.93
C ILE A 364 -3.41 6.06 -3.15
N ILE A 365 -2.37 5.71 -3.89
CA ILE A 365 -2.04 4.30 -4.16
C ILE A 365 -1.65 3.59 -2.86
N ASN A 366 -0.70 4.12 -2.11
CA ASN A 366 -0.10 3.41 -0.98
C ASN A 366 -0.99 3.42 0.27
N GLU A 367 -1.52 4.59 0.65
CA GLU A 367 -2.33 4.71 1.87
C GLU A 367 -3.65 3.96 1.75
N GLN A 368 -4.31 4.05 0.58
CA GLN A 368 -5.59 3.36 0.42
C GLN A 368 -5.40 1.84 0.31
N ASN A 369 -4.30 1.38 -0.26
CA ASN A 369 -3.95 -0.05 -0.22
C ASN A 369 -3.64 -0.53 1.20
N PHE A 370 -2.95 0.27 2.01
CA PHE A 370 -2.74 -0.03 3.43
C PHE A 370 -4.07 -0.12 4.20
N GLN A 371 -5.02 0.79 3.92
CA GLN A 371 -6.36 0.75 4.52
C GLN A 371 -7.16 -0.49 4.06
N VAL A 372 -7.11 -0.84 2.77
CA VAL A 372 -7.71 -2.06 2.22
C VAL A 372 -7.12 -3.31 2.87
N HIS A 373 -5.80 -3.34 3.07
CA HIS A 373 -5.12 -4.42 3.78
C HIS A 373 -5.67 -4.59 5.21
N GLY A 374 -5.80 -3.50 5.97
CA GLY A 374 -6.41 -3.52 7.30
C GLY A 374 -7.85 -4.06 7.29
N PHE A 375 -8.66 -3.66 6.31
CA PHE A 375 -10.03 -4.17 6.16
C PHE A 375 -10.08 -5.67 5.85
N ARG A 376 -9.20 -6.16 4.96
CA ARG A 376 -9.10 -7.60 4.66
C ARG A 376 -8.67 -8.40 5.87
N ASN A 377 -7.72 -7.88 6.65
CA ASN A 377 -7.27 -8.52 7.90
C ASN A 377 -8.39 -8.68 8.92
N TYR A 378 -9.33 -7.73 8.98
CA TYR A 378 -10.49 -7.85 9.84
C TYR A 378 -11.56 -8.80 9.29
N LEU A 379 -11.87 -8.72 8.00
CA LEU A 379 -13.00 -9.45 7.40
C LEU A 379 -12.73 -10.94 7.17
N GLU A 380 -11.49 -11.31 6.82
CA GLU A 380 -11.15 -12.69 6.44
C GLU A 380 -11.29 -13.68 7.60
N PRO A 381 -10.77 -13.41 8.82
CA PRO A 381 -10.95 -14.32 9.96
C PRO A 381 -12.42 -14.53 10.35
N GLU A 382 -13.27 -13.53 10.10
CA GLU A 382 -14.71 -13.58 10.34
C GLU A 382 -15.49 -14.30 9.21
N ASN A 383 -14.81 -14.68 8.12
CA ASN A 383 -15.41 -15.25 6.91
C ASN A 383 -16.44 -14.29 6.29
N LEU A 384 -16.15 -12.99 6.33
CA LEU A 384 -16.97 -11.89 5.82
C LEU A 384 -16.29 -11.14 4.67
N LEU A 385 -15.11 -11.60 4.24
CA LEU A 385 -14.46 -11.06 3.07
C LEU A 385 -15.19 -11.58 1.83
N ASN A 386 -16.05 -10.74 1.26
CA ASN A 386 -16.79 -11.07 0.03
C ASN A 386 -15.85 -10.90 -1.16
N ILE A 387 -15.01 -11.92 -1.39
CA ILE A 387 -14.17 -12.02 -2.57
C ILE A 387 -15.03 -12.62 -3.68
N GLY A 388 -15.02 -12.02 -4.88
CA GLY A 388 -15.33 -12.78 -6.10
C GLY A 388 -14.30 -13.90 -6.23
N ASP A 389 -14.63 -15.06 -5.67
CA ASP A 389 -13.91 -16.34 -5.61
C ASP A 389 -12.38 -16.34 -5.31
N SER A 390 -12.04 -17.07 -4.23
CA SER A 390 -10.72 -17.54 -3.75
C SER A 390 -9.88 -16.48 -3.03
N ILE A 391 -9.48 -16.62 -1.75
CA ILE A 391 -8.79 -17.73 -1.07
C ILE A 391 -9.06 -17.62 0.46
N THR A 392 -9.33 -18.74 1.13
CA THR A 392 -9.58 -18.92 2.60
C THR A 392 -8.45 -19.73 3.28
N PRO A 393 -8.33 -19.97 4.63
CA PRO A 393 -8.76 -19.25 5.87
C PRO A 393 -7.80 -19.29 7.12
N GLN A 394 -8.18 -18.54 8.18
CA GLN A 394 -8.20 -18.82 9.66
C GLN A 394 -6.98 -18.62 10.65
N ALA A 395 -7.13 -17.56 11.49
CA ALA A 395 -7.24 -17.49 12.98
C ALA A 395 -6.04 -17.29 13.96
N PHE A 396 -5.91 -16.02 14.44
CA PHE A 396 -5.66 -15.43 15.79
C PHE A 396 -4.32 -15.51 16.57
N SER A 397 -3.70 -14.34 16.89
CA SER A 397 -3.60 -13.74 18.27
C SER A 397 -2.89 -12.35 18.39
N ARG A 398 -3.69 -11.32 18.71
CA ARG A 398 -3.54 -10.00 19.41
C ARG A 398 -2.23 -9.48 20.03
N ARG A 399 -2.07 -8.14 19.97
CA ARG A 399 -1.66 -7.28 21.10
C ARG A 399 -2.39 -5.91 21.04
N VAL A 400 -2.66 -5.26 22.18
CA VAL A 400 -3.36 -3.95 22.28
C VAL A 400 -2.39 -2.91 22.85
N MET A 401 -2.29 -1.75 22.21
CA MET A 401 -1.62 -0.55 22.75
C MET A 401 -2.65 0.35 23.44
N GLU A 402 -2.35 0.83 24.65
CA GLU A 402 -3.20 1.77 25.40
C GLU A 402 -3.01 3.21 24.89
N GLU A 403 -4.08 3.87 24.43
CA GLU A 403 -4.06 5.31 24.12
C GLU A 403 -4.09 6.16 25.41
N GLU A 404 -3.15 7.10 25.56
CA GLU A 404 -3.21 8.13 26.61
C GLU A 404 -4.12 9.31 26.20
N GLU A 405 -5.23 9.51 26.92
CA GLU A 405 -6.10 10.68 26.72
C GLU A 405 -5.43 12.01 27.12
N CYS A 406 -5.48 13.02 26.24
CA CYS A 406 -5.05 14.40 26.56
C CYS A 406 -5.85 14.99 27.72
N LYS A 407 -5.17 15.34 28.82
CA LYS A 407 -5.75 16.06 29.97
C LYS A 407 -5.42 17.55 29.90
N GLY A 408 -6.45 18.37 29.70
CA GLY A 408 -6.32 19.83 29.66
C GLY A 408 -5.88 20.41 31.01
N SER A 409 -5.05 21.45 30.99
CA SER A 409 -4.60 22.19 32.17
C SER A 409 -4.45 23.69 31.86
N GLU A 410 -4.12 24.53 32.86
CA GLU A 410 -3.89 25.97 32.65
C GLU A 410 -2.77 26.27 31.63
N THR A 411 -1.90 25.29 31.36
CA THR A 411 -0.81 25.40 30.39
C THR A 411 -0.93 24.40 29.24
N ASN A 412 -1.99 23.58 29.19
CA ASN A 412 -2.19 22.54 28.18
C ASN A 412 -3.59 22.65 27.56
N VAL A 413 -3.64 23.09 26.30
CA VAL A 413 -4.89 23.18 25.54
C VAL A 413 -5.03 21.92 24.69
N CYS A 414 -5.94 21.03 25.08
CA CYS A 414 -6.28 19.88 24.24
C CYS A 414 -7.11 20.35 23.06
N MET A 415 -6.56 20.23 21.85
CA MET A 415 -7.29 20.46 20.61
C MET A 415 -7.92 19.14 20.17
N LYS A 416 -9.22 19.14 19.85
CA LYS A 416 -9.92 18.01 19.24
C LYS A 416 -10.59 18.50 17.96
N ILE A 417 -10.39 17.79 16.86
CA ILE A 417 -11.11 18.04 15.62
C ILE A 417 -12.50 17.43 15.77
N ASN A 418 -13.55 18.22 15.50
CA ASN A 418 -14.91 17.69 15.38
C ASN A 418 -15.13 17.29 13.92
N PRO A 419 -15.20 15.98 13.59
CA PRO A 419 -15.29 15.56 12.20
C PRO A 419 -16.66 15.89 11.56
N TYR A 420 -17.66 16.29 12.37
CA TYR A 420 -19.04 16.54 11.94
C TYR A 420 -19.36 17.99 11.57
N THR A 421 -18.40 18.91 11.69
CA THR A 421 -18.58 20.28 11.20
C THR A 421 -18.15 20.36 9.73
N SER A 422 -18.97 20.99 8.89
CA SER A 422 -18.79 21.04 7.43
C SER A 422 -17.52 21.77 7.02
N GLU A 423 -16.82 21.20 6.02
CA GLU A 423 -15.66 21.73 5.30
C GLU A 423 -14.44 22.03 6.17
N THR A 424 -13.65 20.98 6.41
CA THR A 424 -12.19 21.05 6.51
C THR A 424 -11.60 19.95 5.66
#